data_AF-S4RM76-F1
#
_entry.id   AF-S4RM76-F1
#
_cell.length_a   1.000
_cell.length_b   1.000
_cell.length_c   1.000
_cell.angle_alpha   90.00
_cell.angle_beta   90.00
_cell.angle_gamma   90.00
#
_symmetry.space_group_name_H-M   'P 1'
#
loop_
_entity.id
_entity.type
_entity.pdbx_description
1 polymer ?
#
loop_
_entity_poly.entity_id
_entity_poly.type
_entity_poly.pdbx_seq_one_letter_code
_entity_poly.pdbx_strand_id
1 'polypeptide(L)'
;QLRAQNQVLKRAVVDEQEVSGVFKEQLKGREQSVRRLEQEMDSLTFRNQQLAKRVELLQGELESMEKRGKKSKVSPRAGDPVASVPMFPARESVFNEDLQKKIGENEELHKQLYEVADKHEREQAALRERLAWLEEQVSSQDDVAQALRSAHAQTTERLQHDRAQHEVKVQALEREAKECRLRAEEFPLQLQEVRVDLGGRLEEATVIIQEHIPFNDTSIPEFNTLNVPTYDRAHQLRARELVGQALLLVKDLVSSLLNFHTYTEQRCLVHPLDASTHPVSPVNQKFCQFLHENASYVRPLDQGMQQLHDSITEDAVTMLETVVSLSPFSDSLSNYVSYLSKLTPYQLESLQEESRSPLCSEELRTHNAELEQDVRAMTAAFSRTSTYVVALTLPGTRPQAMHPDNHGAVYTQLGAALHSLHQAAQGLSKRYGAKVSLEHELPTSSHKLRSTNECLLSSLVALACTTGKIAEFFAGSLDFLSVAPSPAFGRRGAAGGAEAARCVAKYRRKAAQYMFTIQQV
;
A
#
# COMPACT_ATOMS: atom_id res chain seq x y z
N GLN A 1 -18.01 0.84 -0.44
CA GLN A 1 -17.26 1.79 0.43
C GLN A 1 -17.07 3.17 -0.22
N LEU A 2 -16.62 3.27 -1.48
CA LEU A 2 -16.39 4.56 -2.17
C LEU A 2 -17.61 5.53 -2.18
N ARG A 3 -18.84 5.04 -2.36
CA ARG A 3 -20.04 5.89 -2.34
C ARG A 3 -20.33 6.53 -0.97
N ALA A 4 -20.06 5.81 0.12
CA ALA A 4 -20.26 6.32 1.47
C ALA A 4 -19.21 7.39 1.83
N GLN A 5 -17.94 7.16 1.47
CA GLN A 5 -16.88 8.15 1.64
C GLN A 5 -17.13 9.42 0.82
N ASN A 6 -17.68 9.29 -0.39
CA ASN A 6 -18.03 10.45 -1.23
C ASN A 6 -19.17 11.29 -0.62
N GLN A 7 -20.14 10.67 0.05
CA GLN A 7 -21.20 11.39 0.77
C GLN A 7 -20.67 12.15 1.99
N VAL A 8 -19.77 11.55 2.76
CA VAL A 8 -19.14 12.20 3.92
C VAL A 8 -18.28 13.39 3.48
N LEU A 9 -17.48 13.24 2.42
CA LEU A 9 -16.68 14.33 1.86
C LEU A 9 -17.55 15.47 1.33
N LYS A 10 -18.65 15.18 0.63
CA LYS A 10 -19.60 16.20 0.18
C LYS A 10 -20.22 16.95 1.37
N ARG A 11 -20.55 16.25 2.45
CA ARG A 11 -21.08 16.87 3.67
C ARG A 11 -20.05 17.79 4.32
N ALA A 12 -18.82 17.32 4.50
CA ALA A 12 -17.74 18.11 5.07
C ALA A 12 -17.45 19.39 4.25
N VAL A 13 -17.48 19.30 2.92
CA VAL A 13 -17.30 20.47 2.04
C VAL A 13 -18.45 21.48 2.19
N VAL A 14 -19.69 21.01 2.32
CA VAL A 14 -20.85 21.90 2.53
C VAL A 14 -20.75 22.58 3.90
N ASP A 15 -20.44 21.83 4.95
CA ASP A 15 -20.31 22.36 6.31
C ASP A 15 -19.17 23.40 6.39
N GLU A 16 -18.04 23.17 5.70
CA GLU A 16 -16.93 24.12 5.65
C GLU A 16 -17.25 25.36 4.81
N GLN A 17 -18.06 25.22 3.75
CA GLN A 17 -18.57 26.36 2.99
C GLN A 17 -19.52 27.23 3.81
N GLU A 18 -20.39 26.63 4.63
CA GLU A 18 -21.27 27.37 5.55
C GLU A 18 -20.46 28.13 6.62
N VAL A 19 -19.47 27.47 7.24
CA VAL A 19 -18.57 28.10 8.22
C VAL A 19 -17.78 29.25 7.59
N SER A 20 -17.29 29.07 6.35
CA SER A 20 -16.61 30.14 5.60
C SER A 20 -17.55 31.33 5.30
N GLY A 21 -18.83 31.05 5.03
CA GLY A 21 -19.86 32.08 4.87
C GLY A 21 -20.06 32.91 6.14
N VAL A 22 -20.22 32.25 7.28
CA VAL A 22 -20.38 32.91 8.60
C VAL A 22 -19.16 33.76 8.94
N PHE A 23 -17.93 33.26 8.71
CA PHE A 23 -16.74 34.05 8.96
C PHE A 23 -16.62 35.27 8.05
N LYS A 24 -17.02 35.17 6.78
CA LYS A 24 -17.07 36.34 5.88
C LYS A 24 -18.08 37.39 6.34
N GLU A 25 -19.23 36.99 6.86
CA GLU A 25 -20.21 37.93 7.42
C GLU A 25 -19.71 38.59 8.71
N GLN A 26 -19.10 37.83 9.62
CA GLN A 26 -18.49 38.37 10.83
C GLN A 26 -17.34 39.35 10.51
N LEU A 27 -16.52 39.03 9.50
CA LEU A 27 -15.46 39.92 9.04
C LEU A 27 -16.02 41.23 8.51
N LYS A 28 -17.04 41.19 7.65
CA LYS A 28 -17.74 42.40 7.17
C LYS A 28 -18.34 43.21 8.32
N GLY A 29 -18.93 42.56 9.32
CA GLY A 29 -19.46 43.22 10.51
C GLY A 29 -18.38 43.93 11.33
N ARG A 30 -17.22 43.28 11.53
CA ARG A 30 -16.07 43.90 12.19
C ARG A 30 -15.48 45.05 11.38
N GLU A 31 -15.35 44.91 10.07
CA GLU A 31 -14.89 46.00 9.19
C GLU A 31 -15.80 47.23 9.27
N GLN A 32 -17.12 47.03 9.31
CA GLN A 32 -18.07 48.14 9.50
C GLN A 32 -17.93 48.78 10.89
N SER A 33 -17.72 47.98 11.94
CA SER A 33 -17.50 48.49 13.28
C SER A 33 -16.20 49.29 13.39
N VAL A 34 -15.12 48.82 12.76
CA VAL A 34 -13.83 49.53 12.71
C VAL A 34 -14.02 50.88 12.02
N ARG A 35 -14.68 50.91 10.86
CA ARG A 35 -14.96 52.17 10.16
C ARG A 35 -15.78 53.16 10.99
N ARG A 36 -16.73 52.69 11.81
CA ARG A 36 -17.48 53.56 12.73
C ARG A 36 -16.58 54.13 13.83
N LEU A 37 -15.76 53.29 14.45
CA LEU A 37 -14.83 53.72 15.49
C LEU A 37 -13.77 54.69 14.96
N GLU A 38 -13.30 54.50 13.72
CA GLU A 38 -12.40 55.43 13.03
C GLU A 38 -13.07 56.79 12.83
N GLN A 39 -14.33 56.83 12.40
CA GLN A 39 -15.09 58.10 12.26
C GLN A 39 -15.31 58.80 13.61
N GLU A 40 -15.57 58.04 14.68
CA GLU A 40 -15.67 58.60 16.04
C GLU A 40 -14.34 59.15 16.52
N MET A 41 -13.23 58.45 16.24
CA MET A 41 -11.88 58.90 16.53
C MET A 41 -11.53 60.19 15.78
N ASP A 42 -11.87 60.29 14.50
CA ASP A 42 -11.67 61.51 13.71
C ASP A 42 -12.50 62.67 14.25
N SER A 43 -13.75 62.41 14.66
CA SER A 43 -14.62 63.41 15.29
C SER A 43 -14.07 63.91 16.63
N LEU A 44 -13.61 62.99 17.48
CA LEU A 44 -13.00 63.31 18.77
C LEU A 44 -11.67 64.06 18.58
N THR A 45 -10.87 63.67 17.60
CA THR A 45 -9.61 64.33 17.26
C THR A 45 -9.87 65.76 16.80
N PHE A 46 -10.89 65.98 15.96
CA PHE A 46 -11.30 67.32 15.51
C PHE A 46 -11.77 68.21 16.68
N ARG A 47 -12.60 67.66 17.59
CA ARG A 47 -13.00 68.38 18.82
C ARG A 47 -11.82 68.72 19.71
N ASN A 48 -10.89 67.78 19.90
CA ASN A 48 -9.69 68.01 20.69
C ASN A 48 -8.79 69.08 20.06
N GLN A 49 -8.63 69.10 18.74
CA GLN A 49 -7.90 70.16 18.04
C GLN A 49 -8.58 71.54 18.20
N GLN A 50 -9.91 71.59 18.18
CA GLN A 50 -10.66 72.82 18.40
C GLN A 50 -10.52 73.33 19.84
N LEU A 51 -10.59 72.43 20.83
CA LEU A 51 -10.34 72.74 22.24
C LEU A 51 -8.91 73.20 22.46
N ALA A 52 -7.92 72.53 21.87
CA ALA A 52 -6.52 72.90 21.95
C ALA A 52 -6.28 74.32 21.41
N LYS A 53 -6.84 74.68 20.24
CA LYS A 53 -6.77 76.05 19.70
C LYS A 53 -7.46 77.08 20.59
N ARG A 54 -8.56 76.73 21.24
CA ARG A 54 -9.26 77.64 22.18
C ARG A 54 -8.46 77.85 23.46
N VAL A 55 -7.82 76.79 23.97
CA VAL A 55 -6.91 76.87 25.11
C VAL A 55 -5.68 77.70 24.76
N GLU A 56 -5.10 77.53 23.57
CA GLU A 56 -3.96 78.31 23.09
C GLU A 56 -4.29 79.81 22.95
N LEU A 57 -5.49 80.15 22.44
CA LEU A 57 -5.99 81.53 22.41
C LEU A 57 -6.16 82.12 23.82
N LEU A 58 -6.79 81.38 24.74
CA LEU A 58 -7.02 81.82 26.12
C LEU A 58 -5.71 81.96 26.90
N GLN A 59 -4.70 81.13 26.62
CA GLN A 59 -3.36 81.25 27.17
C GLN A 59 -2.62 82.48 26.61
N GLY A 60 -2.76 82.77 25.31
CA GLY A 60 -2.23 84.00 24.70
C GLY A 60 -2.89 85.29 25.23
N GLU A 61 -4.18 85.24 25.54
CA GLU A 61 -4.91 86.34 26.21
C GLU A 61 -4.45 86.51 27.67
N LEU A 62 -4.18 85.42 28.40
CA LEU A 62 -3.62 85.49 29.75
C LEU A 62 -2.20 86.07 29.78
N GLU A 63 -1.32 85.63 28.89
CA GLU A 63 0.07 86.11 28.83
C GLU A 63 0.18 87.58 28.38
N SER A 64 -0.79 88.07 27.59
CA SER A 64 -0.89 89.48 27.23
C SER A 64 -1.46 90.34 28.37
N MET A 65 -2.32 89.78 29.24
CA MET A 65 -2.76 90.43 30.49
C MET A 65 -1.68 90.45 31.57
N GLU A 66 -0.87 89.40 31.72
CA GLU A 66 0.19 89.32 32.74
C GLU A 66 1.39 90.24 32.48
N LYS A 67 1.59 90.72 31.25
CA LYS A 67 2.64 91.71 30.91
C LYS A 67 2.31 93.15 31.34
N ARG A 68 1.14 93.39 31.95
CA ARG A 68 0.75 94.68 32.57
C ARG A 68 0.58 94.55 34.09
N GLY A 69 1.69 94.51 34.81
CA GLY A 69 1.75 95.10 36.16
C GLY A 69 2.28 94.20 37.28
N LYS A 70 3.46 94.56 37.81
CA LYS A 70 3.85 94.35 39.22
C LYS A 70 5.14 95.11 39.59
N LYS A 71 5.00 96.11 40.47
CA LYS A 71 5.93 96.63 41.52
C LYS A 71 5.00 97.35 42.51
N SER A 72 5.05 97.30 43.84
CA SER A 72 6.07 96.99 44.86
C SER A 72 5.37 96.79 46.23
N LYS A 73 6.12 96.44 47.26
CA LYS A 73 5.78 95.82 48.56
C LYS A 73 6.20 96.74 49.75
N VAL A 74 5.56 96.55 50.93
CA VAL A 74 6.05 96.73 52.35
C VAL A 74 5.76 98.04 53.17
N SER A 75 4.84 97.92 54.19
CA SER A 75 4.94 98.14 55.69
C SER A 75 5.42 99.48 56.36
N PRO A 76 5.31 99.74 57.71
CA PRO A 76 4.14 100.02 58.60
C PRO A 76 4.29 101.24 59.60
N ARG A 77 3.19 101.53 60.35
CA ARG A 77 3.01 102.10 61.75
C ARG A 77 3.23 103.61 62.15
N ALA A 78 2.15 104.15 62.76
CA ALA A 78 1.98 104.94 64.02
C ALA A 78 2.43 106.43 64.22
N GLY A 79 1.48 107.27 64.70
CA GLY A 79 1.64 108.17 65.87
C GLY A 79 1.63 109.72 65.71
N ASP A 80 0.61 110.37 66.29
CA ASP A 80 0.34 111.77 66.78
C ASP A 80 1.53 112.69 67.19
N PRO A 81 1.42 114.05 67.43
CA PRO A 81 0.37 114.75 68.22
C PRO A 81 0.03 116.29 67.99
N VAL A 82 -1.16 116.69 68.48
CA VAL A 82 -1.61 117.82 69.37
C VAL A 82 -1.15 119.31 69.25
N ALA A 83 -2.19 120.19 69.20
CA ALA A 83 -2.46 121.54 69.78
C ALA A 83 -1.74 122.86 69.39
N SER A 84 -2.54 123.95 69.30
CA SER A 84 -2.50 125.12 70.23
C SER A 84 -3.51 126.22 69.87
N VAL A 85 -3.97 126.95 70.91
CA VAL A 85 -4.87 128.13 70.90
C VAL A 85 -4.13 129.30 71.58
N PRO A 86 -4.47 130.56 71.31
CA PRO A 86 -4.61 131.60 72.38
C PRO A 86 -5.83 132.54 72.13
N MET A 87 -6.37 133.43 72.99
CA MET A 87 -6.15 133.89 74.38
C MET A 87 -7.16 135.05 74.70
N PHE A 88 -7.92 134.96 75.83
CA PHE A 88 -8.39 135.98 76.83
C PHE A 88 -8.91 137.41 76.43
N PRO A 89 -9.54 138.25 77.33
CA PRO A 89 -9.83 138.11 78.77
C PRO A 89 -11.25 138.53 79.29
N ALA A 90 -11.50 138.19 80.56
CA ALA A 90 -12.31 138.89 81.57
C ALA A 90 -13.82 139.13 81.36
N ARG A 91 -14.66 138.42 82.12
CA ARG A 91 -15.63 139.01 83.08
C ARG A 91 -16.25 137.92 83.99
N GLU A 92 -15.93 138.01 85.27
CA GLU A 92 -16.15 137.10 86.41
C GLU A 92 -17.61 136.74 86.78
N SER A 93 -18.56 136.74 85.84
CA SER A 93 -19.97 136.42 86.14
C SER A 93 -20.56 135.26 85.32
N VAL A 94 -19.81 134.72 84.35
CA VAL A 94 -20.26 133.67 83.41
C VAL A 94 -19.63 132.30 83.70
N PHE A 95 -18.63 132.26 84.59
CA PHE A 95 -17.88 131.03 84.91
C PHE A 95 -18.70 129.94 85.61
N ASN A 96 -19.74 130.31 86.37
CA ASN A 96 -20.62 129.33 87.00
C ASN A 96 -21.61 128.69 86.02
N GLU A 97 -22.05 129.43 84.99
CA GLU A 97 -23.01 128.93 84.01
C GLU A 97 -22.34 128.02 82.96
N ASP A 98 -21.11 128.36 82.53
CA ASP A 98 -20.29 127.53 81.63
C ASP A 98 -19.77 126.25 82.31
N LEU A 99 -19.46 126.30 83.61
CA LEU A 99 -19.08 125.09 84.35
C LEU A 99 -20.27 124.11 84.44
N GLN A 100 -21.49 124.62 84.61
CA GLN A 100 -22.70 123.79 84.69
C GLN A 100 -23.10 123.20 83.34
N LYS A 101 -22.91 123.93 82.24
CA LYS A 101 -23.04 123.37 80.87
C LYS A 101 -21.97 122.33 80.55
N LYS A 102 -20.71 122.54 80.94
CA LYS A 102 -19.63 121.55 80.74
C LYS A 102 -19.79 120.30 81.59
N ILE A 103 -20.44 120.39 82.75
CA ILE A 103 -20.81 119.22 83.55
C ILE A 103 -21.94 118.44 82.85
N GLY A 104 -22.97 119.12 82.33
CA GLY A 104 -24.06 118.48 81.58
C GLY A 104 -23.59 117.83 80.27
N GLU A 105 -22.77 118.53 79.48
CA GLU A 105 -22.16 117.96 78.27
C GLU A 105 -21.23 116.79 78.56
N ASN A 106 -20.46 116.83 79.66
CA ASN A 106 -19.68 115.66 80.09
C ASN A 106 -20.58 114.50 80.50
N GLU A 107 -21.67 114.74 81.21
CA GLU A 107 -22.59 113.69 81.62
C GLU A 107 -23.27 113.02 80.40
N GLU A 108 -23.59 113.80 79.38
CA GLU A 108 -24.15 113.32 78.11
C GLU A 108 -23.11 112.59 77.24
N LEU A 109 -21.87 113.11 77.18
CA LEU A 109 -20.74 112.41 76.55
C LEU A 109 -20.41 111.10 77.27
N HIS A 110 -20.47 111.06 78.60
CA HIS A 110 -20.27 109.83 79.38
C HIS A 110 -21.39 108.81 79.11
N LYS A 111 -22.65 109.25 78.97
CA LYS A 111 -23.75 108.36 78.54
C LYS A 111 -23.53 107.83 77.12
N GLN A 112 -23.15 108.68 76.17
CA GLN A 112 -22.87 108.25 74.79
C GLN A 112 -21.65 107.32 74.72
N LEU A 113 -20.57 107.61 75.45
CA LEU A 113 -19.41 106.74 75.57
C LEU A 113 -19.78 105.40 76.19
N TYR A 114 -20.62 105.41 77.23
CA TYR A 114 -21.11 104.18 77.85
C TYR A 114 -21.97 103.37 76.89
N GLU A 115 -22.90 104.00 76.16
CA GLU A 115 -23.74 103.32 75.16
C GLU A 115 -22.92 102.78 73.98
N VAL A 116 -21.92 103.51 73.50
CA VAL A 116 -21.03 103.06 72.42
C VAL A 116 -20.10 101.96 72.92
N ALA A 117 -19.59 102.05 74.16
CA ALA A 117 -18.80 100.99 74.77
C ALA A 117 -19.63 99.72 74.99
N ASP A 118 -20.85 99.83 75.51
CA ASP A 118 -21.79 98.73 75.73
C ASP A 118 -22.24 98.09 74.39
N LYS A 119 -22.48 98.89 73.34
CA LYS A 119 -22.73 98.38 71.98
C LYS A 119 -21.50 97.65 71.42
N HIS A 120 -20.32 98.24 71.50
CA HIS A 120 -19.09 97.58 71.06
C HIS A 120 -18.79 96.32 71.86
N GLU A 121 -19.05 96.30 73.16
CA GLU A 121 -18.85 95.13 74.02
C GLU A 121 -19.82 94.00 73.62
N ARG A 122 -21.09 94.33 73.36
CA ARG A 122 -22.08 93.37 72.82
C ARG A 122 -21.69 92.86 71.43
N GLU A 123 -21.24 93.73 70.53
CA GLU A 123 -20.77 93.33 69.19
C GLU A 123 -19.50 92.47 69.26
N GLN A 124 -18.54 92.82 70.13
CA GLN A 124 -17.36 92.01 70.39
C GLN A 124 -17.74 90.65 70.98
N ALA A 125 -18.70 90.58 71.90
CA ALA A 125 -19.19 89.33 72.45
C ALA A 125 -19.86 88.48 71.37
N ALA A 126 -20.73 89.06 70.54
CA ALA A 126 -21.39 88.35 69.43
C ALA A 126 -20.38 87.87 68.37
N LEU A 127 -19.37 88.68 68.03
CA LEU A 127 -18.29 88.28 67.12
C LEU A 127 -17.40 87.19 67.72
N ARG A 128 -17.09 87.24 69.02
CA ARG A 128 -16.35 86.18 69.72
C ARG A 128 -17.14 84.88 69.77
N GLU A 129 -18.43 84.94 70.05
CA GLU A 129 -19.32 83.77 70.00
C GLU A 129 -19.38 83.20 68.58
N ARG A 130 -19.48 84.07 67.56
CA ARG A 130 -19.47 83.64 66.16
C ARG A 130 -18.13 83.03 65.74
N LEU A 131 -17.01 83.59 66.21
CA LEU A 131 -15.68 83.04 65.99
C LEU A 131 -15.54 81.68 66.65
N ALA A 132 -15.93 81.55 67.93
CA ALA A 132 -15.91 80.27 68.64
C ALA A 132 -16.77 79.21 67.93
N TRP A 133 -17.97 79.58 67.47
CA TRP A 133 -18.83 78.69 66.69
C TRP A 133 -18.20 78.29 65.34
N LEU A 134 -17.59 79.24 64.62
CA LEU A 134 -16.91 78.95 63.36
C LEU A 134 -15.67 78.08 63.57
N GLU A 135 -14.90 78.31 64.63
CA GLU A 135 -13.75 77.49 65.02
C GLU A 135 -14.17 76.06 65.36
N GLU A 136 -15.27 75.88 66.10
CA GLU A 136 -15.85 74.56 66.39
C GLU A 136 -16.35 73.86 65.11
N GLN A 137 -17.01 74.59 64.21
CA GLN A 137 -17.44 74.05 62.91
C GLN A 137 -16.26 73.64 62.03
N VAL A 138 -15.20 74.45 61.97
CA VAL A 138 -13.97 74.12 61.22
C VAL A 138 -13.30 72.89 61.83
N SER A 139 -13.17 72.83 63.17
CA SER A 139 -12.64 71.65 63.86
C SER A 139 -13.45 70.39 63.55
N SER A 140 -14.78 70.48 63.59
CA SER A 140 -15.68 69.37 63.25
C SER A 140 -15.54 68.93 61.79
N GLN A 141 -15.42 69.89 60.85
CA GLN A 141 -15.18 69.58 59.44
C GLN A 141 -13.80 68.96 59.20
N ASP A 142 -12.76 69.42 59.91
CA ASP A 142 -11.42 68.85 59.84
C ASP A 142 -11.38 67.42 60.37
N ASP A 143 -12.08 67.13 61.47
CA ASP A 143 -12.23 65.76 62.01
C ASP A 143 -12.93 64.84 61.00
N VAL A 144 -14.01 65.30 60.37
CA VAL A 144 -14.72 64.55 59.32
C VAL A 144 -13.84 64.35 58.09
N ALA A 145 -13.10 65.37 57.65
CA ALA A 145 -12.18 65.28 56.53
C ALA A 145 -11.03 64.31 56.82
N GLN A 146 -10.49 64.31 58.05
CA GLN A 146 -9.46 63.39 58.49
C GLN A 146 -9.97 61.95 58.56
N ALA A 147 -11.18 61.73 59.08
CA ALA A 147 -11.83 60.43 59.08
C ALA A 147 -12.06 59.88 57.66
N LEU A 148 -12.56 60.72 56.75
CA LEU A 148 -12.72 60.39 55.32
C LEU A 148 -11.38 60.07 54.66
N ARG A 149 -10.34 60.88 54.88
CA ARG A 149 -8.99 60.63 54.35
C ARG A 149 -8.44 59.31 54.87
N SER A 150 -8.59 59.00 56.15
CA SER A 150 -8.16 57.72 56.74
C SER A 150 -8.94 56.54 56.14
N ALA A 151 -10.26 56.66 55.99
CA ALA A 151 -11.08 55.62 55.38
C ALA A 151 -10.72 55.37 53.90
N HIS A 152 -10.49 56.44 53.13
CA HIS A 152 -10.04 56.34 51.75
C HIS A 152 -8.62 55.75 51.64
N ALA A 153 -7.70 56.13 52.53
CA ALA A 153 -6.36 55.53 52.58
C ALA A 153 -6.44 54.02 52.84
N GLN A 154 -7.20 53.59 53.86
CA GLN A 154 -7.40 52.17 54.17
C GLN A 154 -8.05 51.41 53.00
N THR A 155 -9.02 52.01 52.32
CA THR A 155 -9.66 51.41 51.14
C THR A 155 -8.67 51.26 49.99
N THR A 156 -7.83 52.28 49.77
CA THR A 156 -6.80 52.26 48.73
C THR A 156 -5.75 51.20 49.01
N GLU A 157 -5.30 51.06 50.26
CA GLU A 157 -4.36 50.00 50.67
C GLU A 157 -4.96 48.61 50.47
N ARG A 158 -6.23 48.40 50.85
CA ARG A 158 -6.93 47.12 50.59
C ARG A 158 -6.99 46.81 49.10
N LEU A 159 -7.42 47.77 48.28
CA LEU A 159 -7.50 47.58 46.83
C LEU A 159 -6.12 47.34 46.20
N GLN A 160 -5.06 47.99 46.69
CA GLN A 160 -3.68 47.74 46.23
C GLN A 160 -3.21 46.33 46.62
N HIS A 161 -3.55 45.87 47.83
CA HIS A 161 -3.25 44.53 48.29
C HIS A 161 -3.98 43.47 47.44
N ASP A 162 -5.29 43.62 47.25
CA ASP A 162 -6.11 42.73 46.43
C ASP A 162 -5.63 42.72 44.97
N ARG A 163 -5.27 43.88 44.41
CA ARG A 163 -4.69 43.97 43.06
C ARG A 163 -3.41 43.15 42.96
N ALA A 164 -2.49 43.29 43.93
CA ALA A 164 -1.25 42.53 43.93
C ALA A 164 -1.49 41.02 44.07
N GLN A 165 -2.43 40.61 44.93
CA GLN A 165 -2.82 39.20 45.06
C GLN A 165 -3.41 38.64 43.75
N HIS A 166 -4.31 39.39 43.11
CA HIS A 166 -4.90 38.99 41.84
C HIS A 166 -3.88 38.95 40.71
N GLU A 167 -2.93 39.88 40.67
CA GLU A 167 -1.85 39.89 39.68
C GLU A 167 -0.96 38.65 39.80
N VAL A 168 -0.59 38.25 41.03
CA VAL A 168 0.13 37.00 41.28
C VAL A 168 -0.70 35.78 40.84
N LYS A 169 -2.01 35.76 41.13
CA LYS A 169 -2.90 34.67 40.75
C LYS A 169 -3.07 34.55 39.23
N VAL A 170 -3.18 35.68 38.53
CA VAL A 170 -3.24 35.72 37.06
C VAL A 170 -1.94 35.17 36.48
N GLN A 171 -0.77 35.61 36.97
CA GLN A 171 0.51 35.10 36.52
C GLN A 171 0.66 33.59 36.78
N ALA A 172 0.18 33.08 37.92
CA ALA A 172 0.18 31.65 38.21
C ALA A 172 -0.70 30.86 37.23
N LEU A 173 -1.94 31.30 37.01
CA LEU A 173 -2.87 30.67 36.07
C LEU A 173 -2.38 30.77 34.62
N GLU A 174 -1.71 31.85 34.22
CA GLU A 174 -1.10 31.98 32.91
C GLU A 174 0.06 31.00 32.70
N ARG A 175 0.86 30.75 33.74
CA ARG A 175 1.92 29.73 33.69
C ARG A 175 1.33 28.33 33.56
N GLU A 176 0.33 28.00 34.37
CA GLU A 176 -0.37 26.71 34.30
C GLU A 176 -1.06 26.51 32.95
N ALA A 177 -1.73 27.54 32.41
CA ALA A 177 -2.36 27.47 31.09
C ALA A 177 -1.34 27.26 29.97
N LYS A 178 -0.16 27.89 30.05
CA LYS A 178 0.93 27.66 29.09
C LYS A 178 1.47 26.23 29.18
N GLU A 179 1.67 25.70 30.38
CA GLU A 179 2.12 24.32 30.58
C GLU A 179 1.09 23.30 30.08
N CYS A 180 -0.19 23.51 30.40
CA CYS A 180 -1.29 22.70 29.87
C CYS A 180 -1.36 22.74 28.35
N ARG A 181 -1.13 23.90 27.72
CA ARG A 181 -1.10 24.03 26.26
C ARG A 181 0.09 23.28 25.64
N LEU A 182 1.28 23.42 26.21
CA LEU A 182 2.47 22.69 25.74
C LEU A 182 2.25 21.17 25.84
N ARG A 183 1.72 20.68 26.96
CA ARG A 183 1.36 19.26 27.11
C ARG A 183 0.31 18.83 26.08
N ALA A 184 -0.71 19.65 25.84
CA ALA A 184 -1.74 19.36 24.84
C ALA A 184 -1.19 19.31 23.40
N GLU A 185 -0.11 20.05 23.10
CA GLU A 185 0.60 20.00 21.81
C GLU A 185 1.54 18.78 21.70
N GLU A 186 2.12 18.31 22.81
CA GLU A 186 3.00 17.13 22.86
C GLU A 186 2.24 15.80 22.73
N PHE A 187 1.06 15.67 23.33
CA PHE A 187 0.29 14.42 23.29
C PHE A 187 -0.04 13.92 21.87
N PRO A 188 -0.50 14.76 20.92
CA PRO A 188 -0.75 14.34 19.54
C PRO A 188 0.50 13.81 18.83
N LEU A 189 1.66 14.43 19.09
CA LEU A 189 2.93 14.02 18.49
C LEU A 189 3.35 12.64 18.99
N GLN A 190 3.29 12.42 20.30
CA GLN A 190 3.57 11.10 20.91
C GLN A 190 2.59 10.04 20.42
N LEU A 191 1.30 10.39 20.29
CA LEU A 191 0.27 9.46 19.82
C LEU A 191 0.45 9.13 18.34
N GLN A 192 0.90 10.08 17.53
CA GLN A 192 1.28 9.84 16.13
C GLN A 192 2.51 8.94 16.02
N GLU A 193 3.54 9.16 16.83
CA GLU A 193 4.75 8.32 16.86
C GLU A 193 4.39 6.87 17.21
N VAL A 194 3.62 6.66 18.29
CA VAL A 194 3.15 5.33 18.70
C VAL A 194 2.26 4.70 17.63
N ARG A 195 1.39 5.48 16.96
CA ARG A 195 0.54 4.97 15.88
C ARG A 195 1.35 4.53 14.66
N VAL A 196 2.40 5.27 14.30
CA VAL A 196 3.30 4.90 13.20
C VAL A 196 4.11 3.66 13.56
N ASP A 197 4.66 3.58 14.78
CA ASP A 197 5.41 2.40 15.24
C ASP A 197 4.52 1.15 15.29
N LEU A 198 3.35 1.22 15.94
CA LEU A 198 2.39 0.11 15.99
C LEU A 198 1.86 -0.24 14.60
N GLY A 199 1.65 0.75 13.73
CA GLY A 199 1.24 0.55 12.34
C GLY A 199 2.29 -0.22 11.55
N GLY A 200 3.56 0.18 11.64
CA GLY A 200 4.69 -0.51 11.00
C GLY A 200 4.85 -1.93 11.52
N ARG A 201 4.76 -2.13 12.84
CA ARG A 201 4.81 -3.48 13.45
C ARG A 201 3.64 -4.36 13.06
N LEU A 202 2.44 -3.79 12.93
CA LEU A 202 1.26 -4.50 12.47
C LEU A 202 1.36 -4.87 10.99
N GLU A 203 1.83 -3.96 10.15
CA GLU A 203 2.10 -4.23 8.73
C GLU A 203 3.17 -5.31 8.57
N GLU A 204 4.28 -5.21 9.32
CA GLU A 204 5.33 -6.22 9.34
C GLU A 204 4.78 -7.58 9.80
N ALA A 205 4.04 -7.63 10.91
CA ALA A 205 3.41 -8.86 11.38
C ALA A 205 2.38 -9.41 10.39
N THR A 206 1.61 -8.55 9.72
CA THR A 206 0.61 -8.94 8.73
C THR A 206 1.27 -9.49 7.47
N VAL A 207 2.35 -8.85 7.00
CA VAL A 207 3.18 -9.34 5.89
C VAL A 207 3.80 -10.67 6.27
N ILE A 208 4.36 -10.81 7.48
CA ILE A 208 4.88 -12.09 7.97
C ILE A 208 3.79 -13.17 7.96
N ILE A 209 2.59 -12.87 8.47
CA ILE A 209 1.47 -13.84 8.51
C ILE A 209 0.96 -14.18 7.11
N GLN A 210 0.91 -13.21 6.19
CA GLN A 210 0.49 -13.42 4.80
C GLN A 210 1.54 -14.15 3.98
N GLU A 211 2.83 -13.99 4.30
CA GLU A 211 3.96 -14.60 3.58
C GLU A 211 4.41 -15.95 4.19
N HIS A 212 4.20 -16.21 5.48
CA HIS A 212 4.67 -17.45 6.15
C HIS A 212 3.61 -18.54 6.28
N ILE A 213 4.02 -19.71 5.77
CA ILE A 213 3.58 -21.08 6.06
C ILE A 213 3.65 -21.34 7.59
N PRO A 214 2.92 -22.34 8.14
CA PRO A 214 2.78 -22.71 9.57
C PRO A 214 4.01 -22.72 10.51
N PHE A 215 5.24 -22.54 10.04
CA PHE A 215 6.46 -22.53 10.86
C PHE A 215 7.29 -21.27 10.59
N ASN A 216 7.61 -20.48 11.61
CA ASN A 216 8.53 -19.36 11.49
C ASN A 216 9.41 -19.30 12.75
N ASP A 217 10.62 -19.83 12.65
CA ASP A 217 11.61 -19.82 13.71
C ASP A 217 12.61 -18.67 13.44
N THR A 218 12.50 -17.59 14.21
CA THR A 218 13.36 -16.41 14.09
C THR A 218 14.78 -16.66 14.62
N SER A 219 14.99 -17.75 15.35
CA SER A 219 16.25 -18.11 15.99
C SER A 219 17.16 -18.90 15.07
N ILE A 220 16.60 -19.71 14.17
CA ILE A 220 17.36 -20.59 13.26
C ILE A 220 16.80 -20.42 11.84
N PRO A 221 17.40 -19.53 11.02
CA PRO A 221 16.93 -19.25 9.67
C PRO A 221 16.98 -20.48 8.75
N GLU A 222 17.83 -21.48 9.03
CA GLU A 222 17.82 -22.74 8.27
C GLU A 222 16.51 -23.53 8.45
N PHE A 223 15.81 -23.43 9.58
CA PHE A 223 14.55 -24.16 9.76
C PHE A 223 13.38 -23.49 9.04
N ASN A 224 13.45 -22.19 8.77
CA ASN A 224 12.50 -21.52 7.89
C ASN A 224 12.55 -22.03 6.45
N THR A 225 13.64 -22.70 6.06
CA THR A 225 13.76 -23.38 4.77
C THR A 225 12.97 -24.69 4.68
N LEU A 226 12.51 -25.23 5.81
CA LEU A 226 11.60 -26.37 5.88
C LEU A 226 10.14 -25.99 5.64
N ASN A 227 9.85 -24.69 5.51
CA ASN A 227 8.55 -24.21 5.07
C ASN A 227 8.30 -24.65 3.63
N VAL A 228 7.56 -25.74 3.50
CA VAL A 228 7.08 -26.21 2.21
C VAL A 228 5.76 -25.48 1.94
N PRO A 229 5.61 -24.76 0.81
CA PRO A 229 4.29 -24.37 0.35
C PRO A 229 3.44 -25.63 0.29
N THR A 230 2.36 -25.66 1.08
CA THR A 230 1.52 -26.86 1.23
C THR A 230 0.89 -27.26 -0.11
N TYR A 231 0.79 -26.33 -1.06
CA TYR A 231 0.10 -26.53 -2.32
C TYR A 231 0.45 -25.42 -3.35
N ASP A 232 0.99 -25.79 -4.53
CA ASP A 232 1.06 -24.89 -5.70
C ASP A 232 -0.02 -25.29 -6.71
N ARG A 233 -1.24 -24.79 -6.47
CA ARG A 233 -2.41 -25.03 -7.32
C ARG A 233 -2.16 -24.65 -8.78
N ALA A 234 -1.47 -23.54 -9.01
CA ALA A 234 -1.22 -23.05 -10.36
C ALA A 234 -0.31 -24.00 -11.13
N HIS A 235 0.76 -24.48 -10.49
CA HIS A 235 1.64 -25.49 -11.06
C HIS A 235 0.92 -26.82 -11.29
N GLN A 236 0.08 -27.29 -10.35
CA GLN A 236 -0.66 -28.55 -10.53
C GLN A 236 -1.69 -28.48 -11.67
N LEU A 237 -2.44 -27.37 -11.75
CA LEU A 237 -3.37 -27.14 -12.86
C LEU A 237 -2.63 -27.11 -14.20
N ARG A 238 -1.45 -26.45 -14.25
CA ARG A 238 -0.63 -26.42 -15.45
C ARG A 238 -0.07 -27.80 -15.82
N ALA A 239 0.41 -28.57 -14.85
CA ALA A 239 0.89 -29.94 -15.08
C ALA A 239 -0.24 -30.83 -15.63
N ARG A 240 -1.44 -30.76 -15.03
CA ARG A 240 -2.63 -31.49 -15.49
C ARG A 240 -3.02 -31.11 -16.91
N GLU A 241 -3.02 -29.81 -17.22
CA GLU A 241 -3.30 -29.30 -18.56
C GLU A 241 -2.30 -29.86 -19.60
N LEU A 242 -1.01 -29.80 -19.31
CA LEU A 242 0.04 -30.31 -20.20
C LEU A 242 -0.07 -31.83 -20.41
N VAL A 243 -0.29 -32.59 -19.35
CA VAL A 243 -0.49 -34.05 -19.47
C VAL A 243 -1.78 -34.37 -20.22
N GLY A 244 -2.84 -33.57 -20.06
CA GLY A 244 -4.06 -33.67 -20.84
C GLY A 244 -3.84 -33.43 -22.33
N GLN A 245 -3.05 -32.42 -22.71
CA GLN A 245 -2.65 -32.18 -24.10
C GLN A 245 -1.79 -33.34 -24.65
N ALA A 246 -0.82 -33.81 -23.87
CA ALA A 246 0.01 -34.95 -24.25
C ALA A 246 -0.81 -36.24 -24.44
N LEU A 247 -1.82 -36.48 -23.61
CA LEU A 247 -2.76 -37.59 -23.74
C LEU A 247 -3.49 -37.58 -25.09
N LEU A 248 -3.98 -36.41 -25.53
CA LEU A 248 -4.62 -36.29 -26.84
C LEU A 248 -3.65 -36.62 -27.98
N LEU A 249 -2.41 -36.15 -27.89
CA LEU A 249 -1.37 -36.45 -28.88
C LEU A 249 -1.00 -37.95 -28.91
N VAL A 250 -0.97 -38.60 -27.74
CA VAL A 250 -0.76 -40.06 -27.65
C VAL A 250 -1.94 -40.82 -28.27
N LYS A 251 -3.19 -40.37 -28.08
CA LYS A 251 -4.37 -40.97 -28.74
C LYS A 251 -4.28 -40.88 -30.27
N ASP A 252 -3.88 -39.73 -30.79
CA ASP A 252 -3.65 -39.53 -32.23
C ASP A 252 -2.51 -40.44 -32.74
N LEU A 253 -1.45 -40.62 -31.93
CA LEU A 253 -0.32 -41.49 -32.26
C LEU A 253 -0.75 -42.94 -32.33
N VAL A 254 -1.49 -43.40 -31.31
CA VAL A 254 -2.07 -44.75 -31.24
C VAL A 254 -2.93 -45.03 -32.47
N SER A 255 -3.83 -44.12 -32.82
CA SER A 255 -4.68 -44.24 -34.02
C SER A 255 -3.83 -44.36 -35.30
N SER A 256 -2.84 -43.49 -35.47
CA SER A 256 -1.95 -43.49 -36.63
C SER A 256 -1.14 -44.79 -36.74
N LEU A 257 -0.64 -45.32 -35.61
CA LEU A 257 0.14 -46.56 -35.55
C LEU A 257 -0.71 -47.80 -35.82
N LEU A 258 -1.93 -47.87 -35.30
CA LEU A 258 -2.87 -48.97 -35.58
C LEU A 258 -3.19 -49.04 -37.08
N ASN A 259 -3.47 -47.88 -37.69
CA ASN A 259 -3.73 -47.80 -39.12
C ASN A 259 -2.49 -48.19 -39.94
N PHE A 260 -1.30 -47.69 -39.57
CA PHE A 260 -0.05 -48.03 -40.24
C PHE A 260 0.21 -49.53 -40.26
N HIS A 261 0.11 -50.21 -39.10
CA HIS A 261 0.31 -51.66 -39.01
C HIS A 261 -0.76 -52.43 -39.79
N THR A 262 -2.03 -52.02 -39.69
CA THR A 262 -3.14 -52.66 -40.39
C THR A 262 -3.00 -52.56 -41.91
N TYR A 263 -2.66 -51.39 -42.44
CA TYR A 263 -2.48 -51.22 -43.89
C TYR A 263 -1.16 -51.81 -44.39
N THR A 264 -0.15 -51.93 -43.53
CA THR A 264 1.07 -52.70 -43.85
C THR A 264 0.74 -54.19 -44.00
N GLU A 265 -0.07 -54.76 -43.11
CA GLU A 265 -0.54 -56.15 -43.20
C GLU A 265 -1.30 -56.39 -44.51
N GLN A 266 -2.27 -55.51 -44.81
CA GLN A 266 -3.03 -55.60 -46.06
C GLN A 266 -2.12 -55.51 -47.28
N ARG A 267 -1.10 -54.65 -47.24
CA ARG A 267 -0.16 -54.49 -48.35
C ARG A 267 0.66 -55.75 -48.60
N CYS A 268 1.16 -56.40 -47.55
CA CYS A 268 1.90 -57.66 -47.66
C CYS A 268 1.07 -58.80 -48.29
N LEU A 269 -0.27 -58.70 -48.24
CA LEU A 269 -1.19 -59.66 -48.88
C LEU A 269 -1.53 -59.30 -50.34
N VAL A 270 -1.16 -58.11 -50.82
CA VAL A 270 -1.52 -57.63 -52.16
C VAL A 270 -0.29 -57.46 -53.06
N HIS A 271 0.90 -57.33 -52.48
CA HIS A 271 2.14 -57.08 -53.18
C HIS A 271 3.30 -57.86 -52.53
N PRO A 272 4.28 -58.40 -53.30
CA PRO A 272 4.48 -58.25 -54.75
C PRO A 272 3.46 -58.97 -55.63
N LEU A 273 2.85 -60.04 -55.11
CA LEU A 273 1.85 -60.86 -55.77
C LEU A 273 0.58 -60.90 -54.90
N ASP A 274 -0.60 -60.86 -55.52
CA ASP A 274 -1.87 -60.87 -54.77
C ASP A 274 -2.13 -62.26 -54.16
N ALA A 275 -2.40 -62.29 -52.86
CA ALA A 275 -2.69 -63.51 -52.10
C ALA A 275 -3.94 -64.26 -52.59
N SER A 276 -4.83 -63.60 -53.33
CA SER A 276 -6.00 -64.24 -53.95
C SER A 276 -5.65 -65.12 -55.15
N THR A 277 -4.50 -64.88 -55.80
CA THR A 277 -4.06 -65.63 -56.98
C THR A 277 -2.80 -66.45 -56.72
N HIS A 278 -1.98 -66.07 -55.74
CA HIS A 278 -0.73 -66.74 -55.41
C HIS A 278 -0.60 -66.98 -53.89
N PRO A 279 0.10 -68.06 -53.47
CA PRO A 279 0.40 -68.25 -52.06
C PRO A 279 1.29 -67.12 -51.54
N VAL A 280 1.00 -66.64 -50.33
CA VAL A 280 1.83 -65.66 -49.62
C VAL A 280 3.17 -66.31 -49.24
N SER A 281 4.27 -65.57 -49.35
CA SER A 281 5.58 -66.07 -48.96
C SER A 281 5.63 -66.46 -47.48
N PRO A 282 6.46 -67.44 -47.08
CA PRO A 282 6.58 -67.83 -45.67
C PRO A 282 6.96 -66.66 -44.75
N VAL A 283 7.78 -65.73 -45.27
CA VAL A 283 8.19 -64.51 -44.56
C VAL A 283 6.99 -63.60 -44.33
N ASN A 284 6.24 -63.26 -45.39
CA ASN A 284 5.09 -62.37 -45.29
C ASN A 284 3.93 -63.00 -44.53
N GLN A 285 3.75 -64.32 -44.60
CA GLN A 285 2.76 -65.01 -43.77
C GLN A 285 3.05 -64.81 -42.28
N LYS A 286 4.31 -64.96 -41.86
CA LYS A 286 4.72 -64.73 -40.47
C LYS A 286 4.72 -63.25 -40.09
N PHE A 287 5.06 -62.36 -41.03
CA PHE A 287 4.99 -60.93 -40.82
C PHE A 287 3.54 -60.47 -40.58
N CYS A 288 2.60 -60.89 -41.42
CA CYS A 288 1.18 -60.60 -41.26
C CYS A 288 0.63 -61.14 -39.94
N GLN A 289 1.02 -62.35 -39.51
CA GLN A 289 0.63 -62.89 -38.21
C GLN A 289 1.03 -61.95 -37.06
N PHE A 290 2.28 -61.45 -37.07
CA PHE A 290 2.72 -60.50 -36.05
C PHE A 290 2.06 -59.13 -36.19
N LEU A 291 1.86 -58.63 -37.42
CA LEU A 291 1.14 -57.38 -37.64
C LEU A 291 -0.30 -57.45 -37.13
N HIS A 292 -0.97 -58.58 -37.25
CA HIS A 292 -2.34 -58.77 -36.75
C HIS A 292 -2.44 -58.57 -35.22
N GLU A 293 -1.36 -58.89 -34.49
CA GLU A 293 -1.26 -58.72 -33.03
C GLU A 293 -1.10 -57.24 -32.60
N ASN A 294 -0.93 -56.29 -33.54
CA ASN A 294 -0.55 -54.90 -33.26
C ASN A 294 -1.38 -54.22 -32.18
N ALA A 295 -2.69 -54.44 -32.16
CA ALA A 295 -3.60 -53.74 -31.26
C ALA A 295 -3.30 -54.02 -29.79
N SER A 296 -2.76 -55.21 -29.48
CA SER A 296 -2.39 -55.60 -28.11
C SER A 296 -1.17 -54.84 -27.58
N TYR A 297 -0.33 -54.30 -28.47
CA TYR A 297 0.87 -53.54 -28.11
C TYR A 297 0.66 -52.03 -28.20
N VAL A 298 -0.17 -51.56 -29.14
CA VAL A 298 -0.37 -50.12 -29.39
C VAL A 298 -1.44 -49.52 -28.47
N ARG A 299 -2.58 -50.20 -28.24
CA ARG A 299 -3.67 -49.66 -27.40
C ARG A 299 -3.28 -49.39 -25.93
N PRO A 300 -2.42 -50.20 -25.28
CA PRO A 300 -1.99 -49.92 -23.91
C PRO A 300 -1.29 -48.57 -23.72
N LEU A 301 -0.71 -47.99 -24.78
CA LEU A 301 -0.09 -46.65 -24.72
C LEU A 301 -1.10 -45.58 -24.32
N ASP A 302 -2.31 -45.63 -24.89
CA ASP A 302 -3.40 -44.71 -24.52
C ASP A 302 -3.82 -44.91 -23.07
N GLN A 303 -4.04 -46.17 -22.66
CA GLN A 303 -4.45 -46.49 -21.29
C GLN A 303 -3.42 -46.05 -20.24
N GLY A 304 -2.13 -46.27 -20.50
CA GLY A 304 -1.06 -45.83 -19.61
C GLY A 304 -1.01 -44.30 -19.47
N MET A 305 -1.19 -43.56 -20.58
CA MET A 305 -1.19 -42.10 -20.55
C MET A 305 -2.46 -41.54 -19.88
N GLN A 306 -3.60 -42.20 -20.05
CA GLN A 306 -4.86 -41.86 -19.38
C GLN A 306 -4.73 -42.03 -17.86
N GLN A 307 -4.12 -43.12 -17.40
CA GLN A 307 -3.84 -43.32 -15.96
C GLN A 307 -2.94 -42.24 -15.38
N LEU A 308 -1.91 -41.83 -16.13
CA LEU A 308 -1.06 -40.70 -15.74
C LEU A 308 -1.89 -39.42 -15.57
N HIS A 309 -2.69 -39.05 -16.58
CA HIS A 309 -3.56 -37.88 -16.51
C HIS A 309 -4.52 -37.91 -15.31
N ASP A 310 -5.16 -39.05 -15.07
CA ASP A 310 -6.17 -39.18 -14.02
C ASP A 310 -5.55 -39.14 -12.62
N SER A 311 -4.28 -39.54 -12.49
CA SER A 311 -3.53 -39.50 -11.23
C SER A 311 -3.12 -38.08 -10.79
N ILE A 312 -3.02 -37.13 -11.72
CA ILE A 312 -2.62 -35.75 -11.42
C ILE A 312 -3.82 -35.01 -10.87
N THR A 313 -3.88 -34.87 -9.55
CA THR A 313 -4.96 -34.18 -8.85
C THR A 313 -4.56 -32.76 -8.49
N GLU A 314 -5.56 -31.93 -8.18
CA GLU A 314 -5.31 -30.61 -7.62
C GLU A 314 -4.55 -30.74 -6.29
N ASP A 315 -4.91 -31.67 -5.40
CA ASP A 315 -4.40 -31.65 -4.02
C ASP A 315 -3.04 -32.33 -3.80
N ALA A 316 -2.40 -32.88 -4.85
CA ALA A 316 -1.14 -33.62 -4.74
C ALA A 316 -0.02 -32.97 -5.56
N VAL A 317 1.19 -32.90 -5.01
CA VAL A 317 2.33 -32.33 -5.73
C VAL A 317 2.85 -33.32 -6.79
N THR A 318 2.68 -32.98 -8.06
CA THR A 318 3.19 -33.72 -9.23
C THR A 318 4.66 -33.34 -9.49
N MET A 319 5.59 -34.24 -9.17
CA MET A 319 7.02 -34.16 -9.46
C MET A 319 7.51 -35.52 -9.96
N LEU A 320 8.67 -35.58 -10.60
CA LEU A 320 9.20 -36.84 -11.12
C LEU A 320 9.39 -37.91 -10.03
N GLU A 321 9.71 -37.49 -8.79
CA GLU A 321 9.80 -38.37 -7.62
C GLU A 321 8.46 -38.88 -7.09
N THR A 322 7.34 -38.22 -7.44
CA THR A 322 6.00 -38.55 -6.93
C THR A 322 5.07 -39.11 -8.01
N VAL A 323 5.41 -38.93 -9.29
CA VAL A 323 4.65 -39.43 -10.45
C VAL A 323 4.99 -40.89 -10.72
N VAL A 324 4.52 -41.77 -9.84
CA VAL A 324 4.65 -43.23 -10.01
C VAL A 324 3.79 -43.73 -11.18
N SER A 325 2.70 -43.01 -11.47
CA SER A 325 1.73 -43.28 -12.53
C SER A 325 2.25 -43.09 -13.96
N LEU A 326 3.49 -42.62 -14.16
CA LEU A 326 4.15 -42.64 -15.48
C LEU A 326 4.62 -44.06 -15.85
N SER A 327 4.84 -44.93 -14.88
CA SER A 327 5.39 -46.28 -15.10
C SER A 327 4.55 -47.14 -16.06
N PRO A 328 3.21 -47.23 -15.93
CA PRO A 328 2.38 -48.00 -16.86
C PRO A 328 2.49 -47.57 -18.33
N PHE A 329 2.61 -46.26 -18.58
CA PHE A 329 2.86 -45.73 -19.92
C PHE A 329 4.25 -46.13 -20.44
N SER A 330 5.28 -45.96 -19.60
CA SER A 330 6.66 -46.34 -19.92
C SER A 330 6.81 -47.84 -20.25
N ASP A 331 6.15 -48.71 -19.48
CA ASP A 331 6.16 -50.15 -19.71
C ASP A 331 5.45 -50.50 -21.02
N SER A 332 4.31 -49.88 -21.28
CA SER A 332 3.57 -50.03 -22.54
C SER A 332 4.40 -49.59 -23.75
N LEU A 333 5.13 -48.47 -23.64
CA LEU A 333 6.04 -47.99 -24.68
C LEU A 333 7.21 -48.94 -24.91
N SER A 334 7.80 -49.47 -23.85
CA SER A 334 8.88 -50.46 -23.94
C SER A 334 8.42 -51.77 -24.58
N ASN A 335 7.20 -52.22 -24.27
CA ASN A 335 6.58 -53.38 -24.91
C ASN A 335 6.32 -53.13 -26.39
N TYR A 336 5.84 -51.95 -26.76
CA TYR A 336 5.66 -51.57 -28.16
C TYR A 336 6.99 -51.49 -28.93
N VAL A 337 8.06 -50.95 -28.33
CA VAL A 337 9.41 -50.93 -28.93
C VAL A 337 9.95 -52.35 -29.14
N SER A 338 9.73 -53.24 -28.18
CA SER A 338 10.13 -54.65 -28.30
C SER A 338 9.36 -55.34 -29.42
N TYR A 339 8.07 -55.03 -29.56
CA TYR A 339 7.24 -55.47 -30.68
C TYR A 339 7.74 -54.93 -32.03
N LEU A 340 8.08 -53.64 -32.14
CA LEU A 340 8.68 -53.08 -33.35
C LEU A 340 9.98 -53.79 -33.71
N SER A 341 10.86 -54.00 -32.72
CA SER A 341 12.12 -54.72 -32.91
C SER A 341 11.92 -56.17 -33.40
N LYS A 342 10.85 -56.83 -32.95
CA LYS A 342 10.40 -58.15 -33.44
C LYS A 342 9.92 -58.08 -34.89
N LEU A 343 9.20 -57.03 -35.28
CA LEU A 343 8.68 -56.84 -36.64
C LEU A 343 9.75 -56.44 -37.67
N THR A 344 10.69 -55.58 -37.30
CA THR A 344 11.69 -54.99 -38.20
C THR A 344 12.34 -56.01 -39.15
N PRO A 345 12.90 -57.15 -38.71
CA PRO A 345 13.55 -58.09 -39.63
C PRO A 345 12.59 -58.62 -40.70
N TYR A 346 11.32 -58.86 -40.36
CA TYR A 346 10.32 -59.34 -41.32
C TYR A 346 9.92 -58.25 -42.31
N GLN A 347 9.79 -57.01 -41.85
CA GLN A 347 9.51 -55.88 -42.73
C GLN A 347 10.65 -55.63 -43.72
N LEU A 348 11.90 -55.77 -43.28
CA LEU A 348 13.07 -55.63 -44.14
C LEU A 348 13.12 -56.76 -45.18
N GLU A 349 12.93 -58.02 -44.78
CA GLU A 349 12.89 -59.14 -45.73
C GLU A 349 11.71 -59.02 -46.71
N SER A 350 10.54 -58.52 -46.27
CA SER A 350 9.41 -58.22 -47.17
C SER A 350 9.80 -57.22 -48.27
N LEU A 351 10.49 -56.13 -47.91
CA LEU A 351 10.99 -55.14 -48.88
C LEU A 351 12.08 -55.72 -49.80
N GLN A 352 12.88 -56.66 -49.30
CA GLN A 352 13.87 -57.37 -50.11
C GLN A 352 13.23 -58.37 -51.08
N GLU A 353 12.17 -59.07 -50.68
CA GLU A 353 11.37 -59.92 -51.58
C GLU A 353 10.75 -59.08 -52.71
N GLU A 354 10.21 -57.90 -52.39
CA GLU A 354 9.75 -56.94 -53.40
C GLU A 354 10.87 -56.53 -54.36
N SER A 355 12.06 -56.24 -53.83
CA SER A 355 13.24 -55.83 -54.61
C SER A 355 13.78 -56.92 -55.55
N ARG A 356 13.57 -58.19 -55.17
CA ARG A 356 13.92 -59.39 -55.96
C ARG A 356 12.84 -59.75 -56.98
N SER A 357 11.65 -59.16 -56.89
CA SER A 357 10.56 -59.41 -57.83
C SER A 357 10.97 -59.01 -59.25
N PRO A 358 10.63 -59.83 -60.28
CA PRO A 358 10.90 -59.46 -61.67
C PRO A 358 10.10 -58.22 -62.11
N LEU A 359 9.05 -57.86 -61.38
CA LEU A 359 8.23 -56.67 -61.64
C LEU A 359 8.82 -55.38 -61.03
N CYS A 360 9.91 -55.47 -60.27
CA CYS A 360 10.54 -54.32 -59.62
C CYS A 360 11.59 -53.67 -60.54
N SER A 361 11.36 -52.40 -60.91
CA SER A 361 12.35 -51.59 -61.63
C SER A 361 13.57 -51.28 -60.76
N GLU A 362 14.65 -50.80 -61.39
CA GLU A 362 15.86 -50.37 -60.67
C GLU A 362 15.61 -49.16 -59.76
N GLU A 363 14.76 -48.24 -60.19
CA GLU A 363 14.33 -47.09 -59.39
C GLU A 363 13.52 -47.54 -58.15
N LEU A 364 12.57 -48.46 -58.33
CA LEU A 364 11.80 -49.04 -57.21
C LEU A 364 12.70 -49.80 -56.23
N ARG A 365 13.72 -50.52 -56.75
CA ARG A 365 14.71 -51.21 -55.92
C ARG A 365 15.52 -50.23 -55.08
N THR A 366 15.88 -49.08 -55.65
CA THR A 366 16.56 -48.00 -54.94
C THR A 366 15.69 -47.46 -53.81
N HIS A 367 14.42 -47.15 -54.08
CA HIS A 367 13.49 -46.71 -53.04
C HIS A 367 13.23 -47.77 -51.96
N ASN A 368 13.19 -49.05 -52.30
CA ASN A 368 13.08 -50.13 -51.31
C ASN A 368 14.28 -50.16 -50.37
N ALA A 369 15.51 -50.04 -50.90
CA ALA A 369 16.72 -49.99 -50.08
C ALA A 369 16.74 -48.76 -49.16
N GLU A 370 16.26 -47.61 -49.63
CA GLU A 370 16.10 -46.41 -48.81
C GLU A 370 15.03 -46.58 -47.72
N LEU A 371 13.90 -47.21 -48.05
CA LEU A 371 12.85 -47.53 -47.09
C LEU A 371 13.31 -48.51 -46.01
N GLU A 372 14.14 -49.49 -46.36
CA GLU A 372 14.79 -50.35 -45.37
C GLU A 372 15.62 -49.54 -44.36
N GLN A 373 16.29 -48.47 -44.81
CA GLN A 373 17.02 -47.57 -43.91
C GLN A 373 16.05 -46.77 -43.03
N ASP A 374 14.94 -46.25 -43.59
CA ASP A 374 13.91 -45.54 -42.82
C ASP A 374 13.26 -46.41 -41.75
N VAL A 375 12.91 -47.66 -42.07
CA VAL A 375 12.28 -48.58 -41.12
C VAL A 375 13.21 -48.85 -39.93
N ARG A 376 14.51 -49.03 -40.18
CA ARG A 376 15.52 -49.13 -39.11
C ARG A 376 15.63 -47.83 -38.32
N ALA A 377 15.66 -46.67 -38.98
CA ALA A 377 15.74 -45.36 -38.34
C ALA A 377 14.52 -45.08 -37.44
N MET A 378 13.31 -45.39 -37.92
CA MET A 378 12.06 -45.29 -37.16
C MET A 378 12.10 -46.14 -35.90
N THR A 379 12.49 -47.42 -36.04
CA THR A 379 12.58 -48.36 -34.90
C THR A 379 13.62 -47.88 -33.87
N ALA A 380 14.77 -47.40 -34.33
CA ALA A 380 15.81 -46.85 -33.47
C ALA A 380 15.36 -45.56 -32.77
N ALA A 381 14.59 -44.70 -33.44
CA ALA A 381 14.06 -43.48 -32.86
C ALA A 381 13.02 -43.77 -31.76
N PHE A 382 12.09 -44.70 -31.98
CA PHE A 382 11.18 -45.19 -30.94
C PHE A 382 11.94 -45.78 -29.74
N SER A 383 12.98 -46.57 -30.01
CA SER A 383 13.83 -47.15 -28.96
C SER A 383 14.50 -46.05 -28.11
N ARG A 384 15.05 -45.02 -28.76
CA ARG A 384 15.67 -43.88 -28.07
C ARG A 384 14.67 -43.09 -27.23
N THR A 385 13.48 -42.83 -27.75
CA THR A 385 12.40 -42.19 -27.01
C THR A 385 12.02 -43.00 -25.77
N SER A 386 11.84 -44.33 -25.93
CA SER A 386 11.53 -45.21 -24.81
C SER A 386 12.60 -45.19 -23.73
N THR A 387 13.89 -45.22 -24.09
CA THR A 387 15.00 -45.13 -23.11
C THR A 387 14.89 -43.90 -22.21
N TYR A 388 14.56 -42.73 -22.76
CA TYR A 388 14.44 -41.52 -21.94
C TYR A 388 13.13 -41.47 -21.16
N VAL A 389 12.03 -42.01 -21.69
CA VAL A 389 10.79 -42.16 -20.91
C VAL A 389 10.99 -43.08 -19.71
N VAL A 390 11.70 -44.21 -19.90
CA VAL A 390 12.08 -45.12 -18.80
C VAL A 390 12.99 -44.42 -17.80
N ALA A 391 13.94 -43.59 -18.26
CA ALA A 391 14.79 -42.82 -17.35
C ALA A 391 13.97 -41.85 -16.46
N LEU A 392 12.88 -41.29 -16.99
CA LEU A 392 11.97 -40.40 -16.25
C LEU A 392 11.10 -41.13 -15.21
N THR A 393 10.94 -42.46 -15.25
CA THR A 393 10.21 -43.20 -14.21
C THR A 393 11.09 -43.61 -13.03
N LEU A 394 12.42 -43.56 -13.20
CA LEU A 394 13.37 -43.95 -12.17
C LEU A 394 13.20 -43.16 -10.87
N PRO A 395 12.99 -41.83 -10.85
CA PRO A 395 12.86 -41.10 -9.59
C PRO A 395 11.64 -41.52 -8.75
N GLY A 396 10.54 -41.90 -9.40
CA GLY A 396 9.31 -42.35 -8.72
C GLY A 396 9.39 -43.76 -8.17
N THR A 397 10.14 -44.66 -8.82
CA THR A 397 10.26 -46.08 -8.42
C THR A 397 11.52 -46.38 -7.62
N ARG A 398 12.64 -45.74 -7.99
CA ARG A 398 13.97 -45.89 -7.40
C ARG A 398 14.60 -44.52 -7.24
N PRO A 399 14.23 -43.77 -6.20
CA PRO A 399 14.64 -42.38 -6.09
C PRO A 399 16.17 -42.20 -6.15
N GLN A 400 16.95 -43.12 -5.58
CA GLN A 400 18.42 -43.02 -5.60
C GLN A 400 19.07 -43.24 -6.98
N ALA A 401 18.31 -43.70 -7.99
CA ALA A 401 18.84 -44.06 -9.30
C ALA A 401 19.15 -42.84 -10.19
N MET A 402 18.55 -41.67 -9.94
CA MET A 402 18.82 -40.44 -10.67
C MET A 402 18.88 -39.23 -9.74
N HIS A 403 19.89 -38.38 -9.93
CA HIS A 403 20.05 -37.14 -9.17
C HIS A 403 19.15 -36.04 -9.77
N PRO A 404 18.48 -35.18 -8.96
CA PRO A 404 17.59 -34.12 -9.44
C PRO A 404 18.22 -33.18 -10.48
N ASP A 405 19.51 -32.85 -10.31
CA ASP A 405 20.25 -31.99 -11.24
C ASP A 405 20.30 -32.57 -12.68
N ASN A 406 20.07 -33.88 -12.84
CA ASN A 406 20.05 -34.54 -14.15
C ASN A 406 18.66 -34.56 -14.81
N HIS A 407 17.59 -34.20 -14.10
CA HIS A 407 16.22 -34.27 -14.63
C HIS A 407 16.07 -33.41 -15.89
N GLY A 408 16.53 -32.16 -15.84
CA GLY A 408 16.48 -31.24 -16.98
C GLY A 408 17.24 -31.78 -18.20
N ALA A 409 18.40 -32.41 -17.98
CA ALA A 409 19.16 -33.03 -19.07
C ALA A 409 18.41 -34.19 -19.72
N VAL A 410 17.75 -35.05 -18.93
CA VAL A 410 16.93 -36.17 -19.46
C VAL A 410 15.74 -35.65 -20.25
N TYR A 411 15.04 -34.61 -19.77
CA TYR A 411 13.96 -33.97 -20.52
C TYR A 411 14.46 -33.40 -21.86
N THR A 412 15.60 -32.68 -21.86
CA THR A 412 16.19 -32.16 -23.10
C THR A 412 16.52 -33.27 -24.10
N GLN A 413 17.08 -34.38 -23.61
CA GLN A 413 17.39 -35.52 -24.46
C GLN A 413 16.14 -36.26 -24.97
N LEU A 414 15.07 -36.33 -24.16
CA LEU A 414 13.76 -36.82 -24.62
C LEU A 414 13.22 -35.93 -25.74
N GLY A 415 13.32 -34.60 -25.60
CA GLY A 415 12.94 -33.66 -26.66
C GLY A 415 13.69 -33.90 -27.97
N ALA A 416 15.01 -34.11 -27.89
CA ALA A 416 15.82 -34.47 -29.06
C ALA A 416 15.44 -35.84 -29.66
N ALA A 417 15.11 -36.82 -28.82
CA ALA A 417 14.64 -38.13 -29.27
C ALA A 417 13.29 -38.06 -29.99
N LEU A 418 12.35 -37.27 -29.47
CA LEU A 418 11.05 -37.02 -30.11
C LEU A 418 11.20 -36.30 -31.46
N HIS A 419 12.12 -35.34 -31.56
CA HIS A 419 12.43 -34.71 -32.84
C HIS A 419 13.04 -35.70 -33.84
N SER A 420 13.96 -36.56 -33.38
CA SER A 420 14.52 -37.64 -34.21
C SER A 420 13.45 -38.64 -34.68
N LEU A 421 12.45 -38.92 -33.84
CA LEU A 421 11.31 -39.77 -34.20
C LEU A 421 10.45 -39.12 -35.29
N HIS A 422 10.17 -37.82 -35.16
CA HIS A 422 9.47 -37.07 -36.19
C HIS A 422 10.22 -37.09 -37.53
N GLN A 423 11.54 -36.82 -37.52
CA GLN A 423 12.34 -36.85 -38.74
C GLN A 423 12.32 -38.23 -39.41
N ALA A 424 12.40 -39.31 -38.63
CA ALA A 424 12.31 -40.67 -39.16
C ALA A 424 10.92 -40.96 -39.77
N ALA A 425 9.84 -40.51 -39.12
CA ALA A 425 8.48 -40.66 -39.64
C ALA A 425 8.23 -39.86 -40.92
N GLN A 426 8.75 -38.63 -40.97
CA GLN A 426 8.67 -37.78 -42.14
C GLN A 426 9.47 -38.37 -43.31
N GLY A 427 10.69 -38.87 -43.05
CA GLY A 427 11.52 -39.57 -44.03
C GLY A 427 10.81 -40.76 -44.64
N LEU A 428 10.29 -41.65 -43.78
CA LEU A 428 9.54 -42.85 -44.19
C LEU A 428 8.31 -42.49 -45.02
N SER A 429 7.51 -41.52 -44.57
CA SER A 429 6.32 -41.08 -45.31
C SER A 429 6.67 -40.52 -46.69
N LYS A 430 7.72 -39.70 -46.79
CA LYS A 430 8.14 -39.07 -48.04
C LYS A 430 8.67 -40.09 -49.04
N ARG A 431 9.56 -40.99 -48.59
CA ARG A 431 10.14 -42.04 -49.44
C ARG A 431 9.09 -43.05 -49.87
N TYR A 432 8.17 -43.41 -48.98
CA TYR A 432 7.06 -44.29 -49.33
C TYR A 432 6.13 -43.65 -50.35
N GLY A 433 5.84 -42.34 -50.22
CA GLY A 433 5.05 -41.60 -51.21
C GLY A 433 5.67 -41.63 -52.61
N ALA A 434 6.98 -41.40 -52.72
CA ALA A 434 7.69 -41.47 -54.00
C ALA A 434 7.61 -42.88 -54.63
N LYS A 435 7.80 -43.93 -53.82
CA LYS A 435 7.63 -45.32 -54.25
C LYS A 435 6.21 -45.58 -54.77
N VAL A 436 5.19 -45.16 -54.01
CA VAL A 436 3.78 -45.35 -54.37
C VAL A 436 3.44 -44.68 -55.71
N SER A 437 3.93 -43.47 -55.95
CA SER A 437 3.73 -42.77 -57.24
C SER A 437 4.24 -43.60 -58.41
N LEU A 438 5.46 -44.16 -58.32
CA LEU A 438 6.03 -45.02 -59.36
C LEU A 438 5.25 -46.34 -59.51
N GLU A 439 4.86 -46.96 -58.41
CA GLU A 439 4.07 -48.20 -58.45
C GLU A 439 2.69 -48.01 -59.08
N HIS A 440 2.09 -46.83 -58.96
CA HIS A 440 0.78 -46.52 -59.54
C HIS A 440 0.84 -46.35 -61.07
N GLU A 441 1.99 -45.94 -61.59
CA GLU A 441 2.23 -45.79 -63.02
C GLU A 441 2.47 -47.13 -63.73
N LEU A 442 2.78 -48.20 -62.99
CA LEU A 442 3.00 -49.53 -63.57
C LEU A 442 1.70 -50.11 -64.17
N PRO A 443 1.75 -50.71 -65.37
CA PRO A 443 0.61 -51.39 -65.98
C PRO A 443 0.06 -52.56 -65.14
N THR A 444 0.91 -53.17 -64.31
CA THR A 444 0.58 -54.28 -63.40
C THR A 444 -0.05 -53.83 -62.09
N SER A 445 -0.22 -52.52 -61.88
CA SER A 445 -0.79 -51.94 -60.67
C SER A 445 -2.30 -52.16 -60.59
N SER A 446 -2.74 -53.06 -59.71
CA SER A 446 -4.15 -53.37 -59.50
C SER A 446 -4.86 -52.26 -58.71
N HIS A 447 -6.18 -52.12 -58.88
CA HIS A 447 -6.97 -51.18 -58.09
C HIS A 447 -6.84 -51.42 -56.56
N LYS A 448 -6.81 -52.70 -56.17
CA LYS A 448 -6.63 -53.11 -54.77
C LYS A 448 -5.28 -52.65 -54.21
N LEU A 449 -4.20 -52.79 -54.99
CA LEU A 449 -2.88 -52.29 -54.61
C LEU A 449 -2.90 -50.77 -54.43
N ARG A 450 -3.46 -50.03 -55.39
CA ARG A 450 -3.50 -48.57 -55.33
C ARG A 450 -4.25 -48.04 -54.11
N SER A 451 -5.44 -48.58 -53.87
CA SER A 451 -6.24 -48.21 -52.70
C SER A 451 -5.52 -48.54 -51.38
N THR A 452 -4.87 -49.71 -51.29
CA THR A 452 -4.09 -50.10 -50.10
C THR A 452 -2.89 -49.17 -49.90
N ASN A 453 -2.19 -48.81 -50.98
CA ASN A 453 -1.07 -47.87 -50.96
C ASN A 453 -1.49 -46.48 -50.49
N GLU A 454 -2.63 -45.97 -50.95
CA GLU A 454 -3.19 -44.69 -50.52
C GLU A 454 -3.54 -44.67 -49.03
N CYS A 455 -4.17 -45.74 -48.54
CA CYS A 455 -4.48 -45.89 -47.12
C CYS A 455 -3.21 -45.96 -46.26
N LEU A 456 -2.21 -46.74 -46.69
CA LEU A 456 -0.92 -46.83 -45.99
C LEU A 456 -0.17 -45.49 -46.00
N LEU A 457 -0.10 -44.81 -47.15
CA LEU A 457 0.52 -43.49 -47.26
C LEU A 457 -0.19 -42.46 -46.38
N SER A 458 -1.53 -42.46 -46.37
CA SER A 458 -2.32 -41.59 -45.49
C SER A 458 -2.01 -41.83 -44.02
N SER A 459 -1.88 -43.10 -43.60
CA SER A 459 -1.50 -43.44 -42.22
C SER A 459 -0.06 -43.01 -41.86
N LEU A 460 0.88 -43.08 -42.82
CA LEU A 460 2.25 -42.59 -42.64
C LEU A 460 2.32 -41.06 -42.55
N VAL A 461 1.54 -40.35 -43.37
CA VAL A 461 1.42 -38.89 -43.28
C VAL A 461 0.81 -38.48 -41.94
N ALA A 462 -0.24 -39.17 -41.49
CA ALA A 462 -0.83 -38.93 -40.17
C ALA A 462 0.16 -39.20 -39.03
N LEU A 463 0.98 -40.26 -39.14
CA LEU A 463 2.04 -40.57 -38.18
C LEU A 463 3.13 -39.49 -38.16
N ALA A 464 3.59 -39.02 -39.33
CA ALA A 464 4.58 -37.96 -39.44
C ALA A 464 4.06 -36.62 -38.86
N CYS A 465 2.81 -36.27 -39.15
CA CYS A 465 2.15 -35.09 -38.58
C CYS A 465 2.02 -35.19 -37.06
N THR A 466 1.57 -36.32 -36.55
CA THR A 466 1.37 -36.51 -35.10
C THR A 466 2.68 -36.50 -34.32
N THR A 467 3.71 -37.18 -34.82
CA THR A 467 5.06 -37.14 -34.21
C THR A 467 5.66 -35.73 -34.25
N GLY A 468 5.37 -34.93 -35.29
CA GLY A 468 5.75 -33.52 -35.37
C GLY A 468 5.08 -32.67 -34.28
N LYS A 469 3.75 -32.81 -34.14
CA LYS A 469 2.99 -32.14 -33.07
C LYS A 469 3.51 -32.51 -31.68
N ILE A 470 3.85 -33.79 -31.45
CA ILE A 470 4.45 -34.26 -30.19
C ILE A 470 5.80 -33.57 -29.94
N ALA A 471 6.68 -33.52 -30.93
CA ALA A 471 7.99 -32.88 -30.79
C ALA A 471 7.86 -31.38 -30.51
N GLU A 472 6.98 -30.66 -31.21
CA GLU A 472 6.71 -29.24 -31.00
C GLU A 472 6.10 -28.96 -29.63
N PHE A 473 5.07 -29.72 -29.24
CA PHE A 473 4.44 -29.62 -27.93
C PHE A 473 5.46 -29.81 -26.81
N PHE A 474 6.30 -30.84 -26.93
CA PHE A 474 7.29 -31.16 -25.91
C PHE A 474 8.38 -30.09 -25.83
N ALA A 475 8.85 -29.57 -26.97
CA ALA A 475 9.81 -28.47 -27.01
C ALA A 475 9.24 -27.19 -26.36
N GLY A 476 7.99 -26.84 -26.65
CA GLY A 476 7.31 -25.69 -26.03
C GLY A 476 7.00 -25.87 -24.54
N SER A 477 6.99 -27.11 -24.05
CA SER A 477 6.75 -27.45 -22.65
C SER A 477 8.05 -27.72 -21.87
N LEU A 478 9.21 -27.70 -22.54
CA LEU A 478 10.48 -28.13 -21.98
C LEU A 478 10.89 -27.28 -20.77
N ASP A 479 10.68 -25.97 -20.82
CA ASP A 479 11.00 -25.08 -19.69
C ASP A 479 10.20 -25.44 -18.44
N PHE A 480 8.91 -25.75 -18.60
CA PHE A 480 8.06 -26.17 -17.48
C PHE A 480 8.50 -27.53 -16.92
N LEU A 481 8.84 -28.49 -17.80
CA LEU A 481 9.22 -29.84 -17.40
C LEU A 481 10.64 -29.94 -16.81
N SER A 482 11.56 -29.13 -17.30
CA SER A 482 12.99 -29.16 -16.91
C SER A 482 13.29 -28.35 -15.66
N VAL A 483 12.49 -27.33 -15.37
CA VAL A 483 12.59 -26.57 -14.13
C VAL A 483 12.04 -27.44 -13.01
N ALA A 484 12.94 -27.95 -12.15
CA ALA A 484 12.53 -28.46 -10.85
C ALA A 484 11.64 -27.38 -10.20
N PRO A 485 10.45 -27.70 -9.66
CA PRO A 485 9.56 -26.70 -9.10
C PRO A 485 10.35 -25.87 -8.11
N SER A 486 10.71 -24.67 -8.57
CA SER A 486 11.56 -23.80 -7.79
C SER A 486 10.75 -23.47 -6.55
N PRO A 487 11.33 -23.52 -5.34
CA PRO A 487 10.68 -22.96 -4.17
C PRO A 487 10.54 -21.43 -4.27
N ALA A 488 10.58 -20.84 -5.47
CA ALA A 488 10.55 -19.42 -5.80
C ALA A 488 9.19 -18.74 -5.56
N PHE A 489 8.52 -19.13 -4.47
CA PHE A 489 7.76 -18.15 -3.68
C PHE A 489 8.39 -17.90 -2.29
N GLY A 490 9.57 -18.46 -2.02
CA GLY A 490 10.48 -17.97 -0.98
C GLY A 490 11.25 -16.78 -1.53
N ARG A 491 10.74 -15.57 -1.28
CA ARG A 491 11.41 -14.25 -1.33
C ARG A 491 12.38 -14.01 -2.48
N ARG A 492 12.06 -12.99 -3.27
CA ARG A 492 13.04 -12.20 -4.05
C ARG A 492 14.13 -11.69 -3.08
N GLY A 493 15.22 -12.44 -2.91
CA GLY A 493 16.36 -12.06 -2.05
C GLY A 493 16.98 -13.14 -1.15
N ALA A 494 16.42 -14.35 -1.03
CA ALA A 494 17.01 -15.39 -0.18
C ALA A 494 18.04 -16.25 -0.94
N ALA A 495 19.33 -16.06 -0.64
CA ALA A 495 20.46 -16.78 -1.24
C ALA A 495 20.53 -18.30 -0.93
N GLY A 496 19.54 -18.87 -0.23
CA GLY A 496 19.53 -20.27 0.26
C GLY A 496 18.46 -21.20 -0.34
N GLY A 497 17.65 -20.73 -1.30
CA GLY A 497 16.50 -21.49 -1.82
C GLY A 497 16.84 -22.88 -2.43
N ALA A 498 18.06 -23.08 -2.91
CA ALA A 498 18.47 -24.33 -3.55
C ALA A 498 18.74 -25.47 -2.53
N GLU A 499 19.31 -25.17 -1.36
CA GLU A 499 19.59 -26.18 -0.33
C GLU A 499 18.31 -26.60 0.42
N ALA A 500 17.40 -25.64 0.61
CA ALA A 500 16.04 -25.84 1.11
C ALA A 500 15.26 -26.89 0.27
N ALA A 501 15.25 -26.71 -1.05
CA ALA A 501 14.61 -27.61 -2.00
C ALA A 501 15.15 -29.05 -1.88
N ARG A 502 16.47 -29.19 -1.69
CA ARG A 502 17.13 -30.49 -1.54
C ARG A 502 16.74 -31.21 -0.26
N CYS A 503 16.63 -30.49 0.87
CA CYS A 503 16.16 -31.07 2.13
C CYS A 503 14.70 -31.51 2.06
N VAL A 504 13.82 -30.66 1.51
CA VAL A 504 12.40 -30.98 1.33
C VAL A 504 12.21 -32.18 0.38
N ALA A 505 12.94 -32.23 -0.74
CA ALA A 505 12.93 -33.37 -1.66
C ALA A 505 13.39 -34.66 -0.97
N LYS A 506 14.41 -34.60 -0.09
CA LYS A 506 14.89 -35.74 0.68
C LYS A 506 13.84 -36.28 1.66
N TYR A 507 13.11 -35.40 2.35
CA TYR A 507 12.04 -35.82 3.26
C TYR A 507 10.80 -36.33 2.50
N ARG A 508 10.44 -35.71 1.37
CA ARG A 508 9.38 -36.21 0.47
C ARG A 508 9.70 -37.62 -0.05
N ARG A 509 10.95 -37.86 -0.46
CA ARG A 509 11.43 -39.19 -0.85
C ARG A 509 11.25 -40.23 0.26
N LYS A 510 11.60 -39.88 1.51
CA LYS A 510 11.39 -40.77 2.67
C LYS A 510 9.90 -41.04 2.92
N ALA A 511 9.05 -40.02 2.82
CA ALA A 511 7.61 -40.17 2.99
C ALA A 511 6.97 -41.04 1.88
N ALA A 512 7.34 -40.84 0.62
CA ALA A 512 6.88 -41.66 -0.50
C ALA A 512 7.30 -43.13 -0.33
N GLN A 513 8.56 -43.38 0.08
CA GLN A 513 9.04 -44.73 0.41
C GLN A 513 8.24 -45.37 1.54
N TYR A 514 7.96 -44.62 2.61
CA TYR A 514 7.16 -45.09 3.73
C TYR A 514 5.73 -45.47 3.30
N MET A 515 5.08 -44.62 2.52
CA MET A 515 3.74 -44.89 1.99
C MET A 515 3.72 -46.12 1.08
N PHE A 516 4.74 -46.28 0.23
CA PHE A 516 4.89 -47.46 -0.62
C PHE A 516 5.07 -48.74 0.23
N THR A 517 5.88 -48.70 1.29
CA THR A 517 6.04 -49.87 2.17
C THR A 517 4.76 -50.23 2.92
N ILE A 518 3.90 -49.25 3.25
CA ILE A 518 2.60 -49.53 3.87
C ILE A 518 1.65 -50.22 2.89
N GLN A 519 1.67 -49.86 1.61
CA GLN A 519 0.79 -50.44 0.59
C GLN A 519 1.14 -51.89 0.22
N GLN A 520 2.32 -52.38 0.62
CA GLN A 520 2.76 -53.77 0.38
C GLN A 520 2.49 -54.72 1.56
N VAL A 521 1.96 -54.20 2.68
CA VAL A 521 1.48 -54.96 3.84
C VAL A 521 -0.04 -55.09 3.73
#